data_AF-A0A5C0UFC3-F1
#
_entry.id   AF-A0A5C0UFC3-F1
#
_cell.length_a   1.000
_cell.length_b   1.000
_cell.length_c   1.000
_cell.angle_alpha   90.00
_cell.angle_beta   90.00
_cell.angle_gamma   90.00
#
_symmetry.space_group_name_H-M   'P 1'
#
loop_
_entity.id
_entity.type
_entity.pdbx_description
1 polymer ?
#
loop_
_entity_poly.entity_id
_entity_poly.type
_entity_poly.pdbx_seq_one_letter_code
_entity_poly.pdbx_strand_id
1 'polypeptide(L)'
;MNRIVIISTLIAVMQISSMNQSMIEEYTVFHNAMQAVCESATRLKVQEKELHAKLDTSQSKEEEMQLLRDENEQLKATINQLQQSDTDSKSKENVKEAKELRAALSQWKTKTKAANKNLNEEQITSKTLRDHLSKINKDLLGSQTAFKDLQIKFNSNDVDLRNKNKELANENNKLKEHVAQLQSSFNENHELIDTLERQTQMQHDAFNSLKKQEEELRDRFRKLYHDNKIAQSEKAELQSIIEKLQDTNKEETDK
;
A
#
# COMPACT_ATOMS: atom_id res chain seq x y z
N MET A 1 9.43 -9.35 -31.02
CA MET A 1 8.95 -9.84 -29.71
C MET A 1 9.64 -9.20 -28.50
N ASN A 2 10.98 -9.09 -28.44
CA ASN A 2 11.70 -8.60 -27.24
C ASN A 2 11.31 -7.20 -26.72
N ARG A 3 10.98 -6.24 -27.58
CA ARG A 3 10.65 -4.87 -27.13
C ARG A 3 9.36 -4.77 -26.31
N ILE A 4 8.33 -5.56 -26.65
CA ILE A 4 7.03 -5.52 -25.97
C ILE A 4 7.14 -6.11 -24.56
N VAL A 5 7.89 -7.19 -24.41
CA VAL A 5 8.16 -7.81 -23.10
C VAL A 5 8.97 -6.87 -22.21
N ILE A 6 10.02 -6.24 -22.74
CA ILE A 6 10.85 -5.28 -21.98
C ILE A 6 10.02 -4.07 -21.50
N ILE A 7 9.17 -3.50 -22.37
CA ILE A 7 8.31 -2.37 -22.01
C ILE A 7 7.30 -2.78 -20.93
N SER A 8 6.68 -3.95 -21.06
CA SER A 8 5.70 -4.44 -20.09
C SER A 8 6.34 -4.69 -18.72
N THR A 9 7.55 -5.26 -18.68
CA THR A 9 8.30 -5.46 -17.43
C THR A 9 8.71 -4.13 -16.79
N LEU A 10 9.16 -3.15 -17.59
CA LEU A 10 9.49 -1.81 -17.09
C LEU A 10 8.28 -1.10 -16.50
N ILE A 11 7.11 -1.19 -17.14
CA ILE A 11 5.85 -0.64 -16.60
C ILE A 11 5.49 -1.30 -15.27
N ALA A 12 5.57 -2.63 -15.19
CA ALA A 12 5.28 -3.35 -13.94
C ALA A 12 6.25 -2.95 -12.81
N VAL A 13 7.55 -2.82 -13.09
CA VAL A 13 8.55 -2.37 -12.11
C VAL A 13 8.26 -0.93 -11.66
N MET A 14 7.95 -0.03 -12.58
CA MET A 14 7.60 1.37 -12.24
C MET A 14 6.32 1.43 -11.39
N GLN A 15 5.31 0.62 -11.69
CA GLN A 15 4.08 0.54 -10.90
C GLN A 15 4.34 0.00 -9.50
N ILE A 16 5.15 -1.06 -9.35
CA ILE A 16 5.54 -1.61 -8.05
C ILE A 16 6.33 -0.59 -7.23
N SER A 17 7.31 0.08 -7.83
CA SER A 17 8.08 1.13 -7.17
C SER A 17 7.19 2.30 -6.74
N SER A 18 6.25 2.73 -7.59
CA SER A 18 5.28 3.78 -7.25
C SER A 18 4.35 3.37 -6.12
N MET A 19 3.86 2.12 -6.11
CA MET A 19 3.02 1.60 -5.02
C MET A 19 3.79 1.51 -3.71
N ASN A 20 5.04 1.03 -3.74
CA ASN A 20 5.90 0.98 -2.56
C ASN A 20 6.19 2.38 -2.00
N GLN A 21 6.45 3.36 -2.87
CA GLN A 21 6.65 4.75 -2.49
C GLN A 21 5.40 5.32 -1.78
N SER A 22 4.22 5.13 -2.39
CA SER A 22 2.93 5.55 -1.83
C SER A 22 2.66 4.92 -0.46
N MET A 23 2.96 3.63 -0.31
CA MET A 23 2.81 2.92 0.97
C MET A 23 3.74 3.48 2.06
N ILE A 24 4.99 3.78 1.71
CA ILE A 24 5.97 4.36 2.65
C ILE A 24 5.52 5.76 3.07
N GLU A 25 4.99 6.56 2.14
CA GLU A 25 4.44 7.88 2.44
C GLU A 25 3.22 7.79 3.37
N GLU A 26 2.26 6.91 3.09
CA GLU A 26 1.10 6.68 3.95
C GLU A 26 1.50 6.18 5.35
N TYR A 27 2.45 5.24 5.43
CA TYR A 27 2.96 4.74 6.71
C TYR A 27 3.64 5.86 7.51
N THR A 28 4.42 6.71 6.84
CA THR A 28 5.11 7.85 7.45
C THR A 28 4.11 8.87 7.99
N VAL A 29 3.08 9.20 7.20
CA VAL A 29 1.99 10.11 7.63
C VAL A 29 1.26 9.53 8.84
N PHE A 30 0.91 8.23 8.81
CA PHE A 30 0.28 7.55 9.93
C PHE A 30 1.18 7.55 11.18
N HIS A 31 2.45 7.20 11.04
CA HIS A 31 3.42 7.19 12.13
C HIS A 31 3.54 8.58 12.78
N ASN A 32 3.70 9.63 11.97
CA ASN A 32 3.80 11.01 12.45
C ASN A 32 2.52 11.46 13.16
N ALA A 33 1.35 11.11 12.63
CA ALA A 33 0.07 11.43 13.27
C ALA A 33 -0.08 10.71 14.63
N MET A 34 0.27 9.42 14.68
CA MET A 34 0.23 8.64 15.92
C MET A 34 1.20 9.17 16.96
N GLN A 35 2.41 9.54 16.55
CA GLN A 35 3.40 10.16 17.42
C GLN A 35 2.88 11.49 17.98
N ALA A 36 2.32 12.36 17.14
CA ALA A 36 1.77 13.65 17.57
C ALA A 36 0.62 13.48 18.58
N VAL A 37 -0.27 12.51 18.36
CA VAL A 37 -1.36 12.17 19.28
C VAL A 37 -0.81 11.68 20.62
N CYS A 38 0.19 10.77 20.61
CA CYS A 38 0.84 10.28 21.82
C CYS A 38 1.56 11.38 22.61
N GLU A 39 2.29 12.27 21.93
CA GLU A 39 2.97 13.40 22.55
C GLU A 39 1.98 14.41 23.14
N SER A 40 0.86 14.66 22.45
CA SER A 40 -0.21 15.53 22.94
C SER A 40 -0.89 14.93 24.17
N ALA A 41 -1.22 13.64 24.13
CA ALA A 41 -1.83 12.94 25.28
C ALA A 41 -0.91 12.95 26.50
N THR A 42 0.40 12.74 26.29
CA THR A 42 1.40 12.79 27.37
C THR A 42 1.47 14.19 27.99
N ARG A 43 1.52 15.24 27.16
CA ARG A 43 1.51 16.64 27.62
C ARG A 43 0.26 16.99 28.42
N LEU A 44 -0.92 16.62 27.91
CA LEU A 44 -2.19 16.86 28.60
C LEU A 44 -2.24 16.15 29.95
N LYS A 45 -1.73 14.92 30.05
CA LYS A 45 -1.69 14.16 31.31
C LYS A 45 -0.73 14.76 32.35
N VAL A 46 0.37 15.36 31.91
CA VAL A 46 1.26 16.13 32.79
C VAL A 46 0.54 17.39 33.28
N GLN A 47 -0.09 18.14 32.37
CA GLN A 47 -0.83 19.36 32.71
C GLN A 47 -2.00 19.08 33.67
N GLU A 48 -2.72 17.98 33.47
CA GLU A 48 -3.79 17.51 34.36
C GLU A 48 -3.26 17.29 35.78
N LYS A 49 -2.14 16.57 35.93
CA LYS A 49 -1.51 16.34 37.24
C LYS A 49 -1.09 17.64 37.92
N GLU A 50 -0.49 18.57 37.17
CA GLU A 50 -0.09 19.87 37.71
C GLU A 50 -1.29 20.71 38.17
N LEU A 51 -2.39 20.69 37.40
CA LEU A 51 -3.61 21.40 37.77
C LEU A 51 -4.29 20.77 38.98
N HIS A 52 -4.30 19.44 39.09
CA HIS A 52 -4.76 18.76 40.31
C HIS A 52 -3.95 19.18 41.53
N ALA A 53 -2.62 19.15 41.45
CA ALA A 53 -1.77 19.59 42.57
C ALA A 53 -2.02 21.06 42.97
N LYS A 54 -2.24 21.94 41.98
CA LYS A 54 -2.62 23.35 42.23
C LYS A 54 -4.00 23.46 42.86
N LEU A 55 -4.96 22.64 42.43
CA LEU A 55 -6.32 22.63 42.97
C LEU A 55 -6.32 22.18 44.43
N ASP A 56 -5.60 21.10 44.74
CA ASP A 56 -5.47 20.58 46.11
C ASP A 56 -4.85 21.64 47.04
N THR A 57 -3.82 22.35 46.56
CA THR A 57 -3.19 23.45 47.31
C THR A 57 -4.16 24.62 47.53
N SER A 58 -4.94 24.99 46.51
CA SER A 58 -5.93 26.08 46.61
C SER A 58 -7.06 25.72 47.58
N GLN A 59 -7.55 24.48 47.54
CA GLN A 59 -8.55 23.96 48.48
C GLN A 59 -8.03 23.96 49.92
N SER A 60 -6.78 23.53 50.14
CA SER A 60 -6.17 23.57 51.48
C SER A 60 -6.07 24.99 52.04
N LYS A 61 -5.74 25.99 51.21
CA LYS A 61 -5.75 27.41 51.62
C LYS A 61 -7.16 27.93 51.89
N GLU A 62 -8.15 27.49 51.11
CA GLU A 62 -9.56 27.84 51.32
C GLU A 62 -10.03 27.34 52.69
N GLU A 63 -9.65 26.11 53.07
CA GLU A 63 -9.90 25.54 54.40
C GLU A 63 -9.21 26.33 55.53
N GLU A 64 -7.92 26.66 55.38
CA GLU A 64 -7.17 27.45 56.38
C GLU A 64 -7.81 28.84 56.60
N MET A 65 -8.23 29.50 55.53
CA MET A 65 -8.88 30.80 55.63
C MET A 65 -10.28 30.74 56.21
N GLN A 66 -11.00 29.64 56.00
CA GLN A 66 -12.29 29.41 56.64
C GLN A 66 -12.12 29.21 58.15
N LEU A 67 -11.10 28.47 58.59
CA LEU A 67 -10.77 28.35 60.01
C LEU A 67 -10.47 29.71 60.66
N LEU A 68 -9.69 30.57 59.99
CA LEU A 68 -9.43 31.93 60.47
C LEU A 68 -10.69 32.81 60.53
N ARG A 69 -11.69 32.60 59.65
CA ARG A 69 -12.98 33.29 59.76
C ARG A 69 -13.73 32.84 61.01
N ASP A 70 -13.78 31.52 61.24
CA ASP A 70 -14.50 30.93 62.36
C ASP A 70 -13.88 31.35 63.70
N GLU A 71 -12.54 31.35 63.80
CA GLU A 71 -11.81 31.86 64.97
C GLU A 71 -12.08 33.36 65.23
N ASN A 72 -12.17 34.19 64.18
CA ASN A 72 -12.50 35.61 64.36
C ASN A 72 -13.94 35.79 64.86
N GLU A 73 -14.90 35.04 64.31
CA GLU A 73 -16.29 35.10 64.80
C GLU A 73 -16.41 34.65 66.26
N GLN A 74 -15.67 33.61 66.67
CA GLN A 74 -15.60 33.21 68.08
C GLN A 74 -15.03 34.32 68.96
N LEU A 75 -13.93 34.97 68.54
CA LEU A 75 -13.35 36.09 69.30
C LEU A 75 -14.29 37.29 69.43
N LYS A 76 -15.04 37.64 68.36
CA LYS A 76 -16.09 38.67 68.43
C LYS A 76 -17.16 38.30 69.45
N ALA A 77 -17.61 37.04 69.45
CA ALA A 77 -18.61 36.56 70.38
C ALA A 77 -18.13 36.66 71.84
N THR A 78 -16.89 36.21 72.13
CA THR A 78 -16.28 36.30 73.47
C THR A 78 -16.15 37.75 73.94
N ILE A 79 -15.74 38.68 73.06
CA ILE A 79 -15.65 40.11 73.41
C ILE A 79 -17.02 40.70 73.73
N ASN A 80 -18.05 40.37 72.94
CA ASN A 80 -19.41 40.82 73.19
C ASN A 80 -19.93 40.30 74.55
N GLN A 81 -19.63 39.04 74.89
CA GLN A 81 -19.97 38.47 76.19
C GLN A 81 -19.25 39.18 77.35
N LEU A 82 -17.95 39.45 77.22
CA LEU A 82 -17.19 40.14 78.25
C LEU A 82 -17.67 41.59 78.46
N GLN A 83 -18.03 42.31 77.40
CA GLN A 83 -18.62 43.66 77.49
C GLN A 83 -19.98 43.65 78.18
N GLN A 84 -20.77 42.58 78.02
CA GLN A 84 -22.02 42.39 78.75
C GLN A 84 -21.78 42.04 80.23
N SER A 85 -20.73 41.29 80.56
CA SER A 85 -20.39 41.02 81.98
C SER A 85 -19.75 42.22 82.70
N ASP A 86 -19.04 43.09 81.97
CA ASP A 86 -18.40 44.29 82.53
C ASP A 86 -19.39 45.38 82.93
N THR A 87 -20.62 45.31 82.41
CA THR A 87 -21.69 46.22 82.82
C THR A 87 -22.13 45.97 84.27
N ASP A 88 -21.83 44.78 84.81
CA ASP A 88 -22.23 44.35 86.15
C ASP A 88 -21.10 44.40 87.20
N SER A 89 -19.84 44.64 86.80
CA SER A 89 -18.68 44.52 87.71
C SER A 89 -17.53 45.45 87.31
N LYS A 90 -17.38 46.60 87.98
CA LYS A 90 -16.27 47.57 87.77
C LYS A 90 -14.96 47.11 88.43
N SER A 91 -14.38 46.01 87.96
CA SER A 91 -13.05 45.52 88.38
C SER A 91 -11.94 46.13 87.50
N LYS A 92 -10.80 46.52 88.10
CA LYS A 92 -9.63 47.06 87.36
C LYS A 92 -8.95 46.01 86.47
N GLU A 93 -9.15 44.73 86.74
CA GLU A 93 -8.56 43.61 86.00
C GLU A 93 -9.26 43.43 84.66
N ASN A 94 -10.60 43.54 84.66
CA ASN A 94 -11.41 43.49 83.45
C ASN A 94 -11.05 44.60 82.45
N VAL A 95 -10.68 45.80 82.93
CA VAL A 95 -10.26 46.92 82.06
C VAL A 95 -8.95 46.62 81.32
N LYS A 96 -8.02 45.91 81.96
CA LYS A 96 -6.74 45.53 81.34
C LYS A 96 -6.95 44.41 80.33
N GLU A 97 -7.70 43.38 80.71
CA GLU A 97 -8.06 42.25 79.85
C GLU A 97 -8.89 42.71 78.63
N ALA A 98 -9.84 43.63 78.81
CA ALA A 98 -10.59 44.24 77.72
C ALA A 98 -9.73 45.09 76.76
N LYS A 99 -8.65 45.71 77.24
CA LYS A 99 -7.69 46.42 76.38
C LYS A 99 -6.84 45.46 75.56
N GLU A 100 -6.34 44.40 76.18
CA GLU A 100 -5.57 43.34 75.51
C GLU A 100 -6.43 42.62 74.45
N LEU A 101 -7.69 42.32 74.78
CA LEU A 101 -8.67 41.75 73.83
C LEU A 101 -9.03 42.71 72.70
N ARG A 102 -9.15 44.02 72.95
CA ARG A 102 -9.36 45.01 71.86
C ARG A 102 -8.15 45.09 70.92
N ALA A 103 -6.94 45.02 71.46
CA ALA A 103 -5.72 44.99 70.65
C ALA A 103 -5.64 43.71 69.81
N ALA A 104 -5.93 42.55 70.42
CA ALA A 104 -6.02 41.27 69.74
C ALA A 104 -7.10 41.29 68.64
N LEU A 105 -8.30 41.81 68.92
CA LEU A 105 -9.38 41.95 67.95
C LEU A 105 -8.99 42.86 66.77
N SER A 106 -8.29 43.97 67.03
CA SER A 106 -7.87 44.89 65.96
C SER A 106 -6.84 44.22 65.04
N GLN A 107 -5.89 43.48 65.60
CA GLN A 107 -4.95 42.67 64.81
C GLN A 107 -5.68 41.57 64.04
N TRP A 108 -6.63 40.89 64.67
CA TRP A 108 -7.46 39.85 64.07
C TRP A 108 -8.35 40.37 62.93
N LYS A 109 -9.01 41.52 63.10
CA LYS A 109 -9.83 42.15 62.06
C LYS A 109 -9.00 42.49 60.83
N THR A 110 -7.75 42.90 61.03
CA THR A 110 -6.81 43.18 59.95
C THR A 110 -6.40 41.89 59.23
N LYS A 111 -6.06 40.83 59.99
CA LYS A 111 -5.75 39.50 59.44
C LYS A 111 -6.93 38.90 58.67
N THR A 112 -8.14 38.95 59.20
CA THR A 112 -9.35 38.39 58.57
C THR A 112 -9.79 39.20 57.35
N LYS A 113 -9.58 40.53 57.33
CA LYS A 113 -9.82 41.31 56.11
C LYS A 113 -8.86 40.89 54.98
N ALA A 114 -7.59 40.65 55.30
CA ALA A 114 -6.62 40.11 54.35
C ALA A 114 -6.98 38.68 53.92
N ALA A 115 -7.33 37.80 54.86
CA ALA A 115 -7.78 36.44 54.59
C ALA A 115 -9.05 36.40 53.72
N ASN A 116 -10.04 37.27 53.96
CA ASN A 116 -11.25 37.33 53.13
C ASN A 116 -10.97 37.70 51.68
N LYS A 117 -10.01 38.62 51.46
CA LYS A 117 -9.59 38.99 50.12
C LYS A 117 -8.91 37.81 49.42
N ASN A 118 -7.98 37.15 50.11
CA ASN A 118 -7.28 35.98 49.61
C ASN A 118 -8.24 34.81 49.35
N LEU A 119 -9.29 34.63 50.16
CA LEU A 119 -10.30 33.57 49.96
C LEU A 119 -11.07 33.75 48.66
N ASN A 120 -11.54 34.96 48.36
CA ASN A 120 -12.23 35.21 47.10
C ASN A 120 -11.30 34.96 45.89
N GLU A 121 -10.03 35.34 46.00
CA GLU A 121 -9.03 35.11 44.95
C GLU A 121 -8.74 33.60 44.76
N GLU A 122 -8.63 32.83 45.85
CA GLU A 122 -8.46 31.37 45.80
C GLU A 122 -9.71 30.67 45.27
N GLN A 123 -10.93 31.10 45.62
CA GLN A 123 -12.17 30.56 45.06
C GLN A 123 -12.27 30.76 43.55
N ILE A 124 -11.89 31.94 43.06
CA ILE A 124 -11.81 32.23 41.62
C ILE A 124 -10.75 31.34 40.95
N THR A 125 -9.60 31.16 41.61
CA THR A 125 -8.52 30.28 41.12
C THR A 125 -8.98 28.83 41.04
N SER A 126 -9.57 28.29 42.11
CA SER A 126 -10.15 26.94 42.18
C SER A 126 -11.19 26.70 41.10
N LYS A 127 -12.07 27.67 40.84
CA LYS A 127 -13.04 27.58 39.74
C LYS A 127 -12.34 27.52 38.37
N THR A 128 -11.37 28.39 38.14
CA THR A 128 -10.58 28.43 36.90
C THR A 128 -9.81 27.12 36.66
N LEU A 129 -9.22 26.56 37.71
CA LEU A 129 -8.51 25.28 37.64
C LEU A 129 -9.46 24.12 37.29
N ARG A 130 -10.67 24.10 37.86
CA ARG A 130 -11.71 23.11 37.51
C ARG A 130 -12.15 23.23 36.05
N ASP A 131 -12.33 24.44 35.55
CA ASP A 131 -12.69 24.68 34.15
C ASP A 131 -11.57 24.20 33.21
N HIS A 132 -10.31 24.45 33.56
CA HIS A 132 -9.15 23.94 32.81
C HIS A 132 -9.06 22.41 32.83
N LEU A 133 -9.26 21.77 33.99
CA LEU A 133 -9.30 20.31 34.09
C LEU A 133 -10.41 19.71 33.23
N SER A 134 -11.60 20.32 33.24
CA SER A 134 -12.72 19.89 32.39
C SER A 134 -12.35 19.93 30.90
N LYS A 135 -11.70 21.02 30.47
CA LYS A 135 -11.22 21.16 29.08
C LYS A 135 -10.17 20.10 28.72
N ILE A 136 -9.16 19.90 29.56
CA ILE A 136 -8.12 18.89 29.33
C ILE A 136 -8.71 17.50 29.24
N ASN A 137 -9.68 17.16 30.09
CA ASN A 137 -10.33 15.85 30.04
C ASN A 137 -11.11 15.66 28.73
N LYS A 138 -11.78 16.71 28.24
CA LYS A 138 -12.44 16.69 26.92
C LYS A 138 -11.43 16.52 25.78
N ASP A 139 -10.31 17.23 25.82
CA ASP A 139 -9.25 17.14 24.81
C ASP A 139 -8.57 15.75 24.83
N LEU A 140 -8.39 15.16 26.01
CA LEU A 140 -7.87 13.81 26.18
C LEU A 140 -8.82 12.75 25.58
N LEU A 141 -10.12 12.86 25.84
CA LEU A 141 -11.13 12.00 25.23
C LEU A 141 -11.14 12.13 23.70
N GLY A 142 -11.05 13.36 23.18
CA GLY A 142 -10.94 13.60 21.75
C GLY A 142 -9.69 12.94 21.13
N SER A 143 -8.54 13.05 21.81
CA SER A 143 -7.28 12.42 21.41
C SER A 143 -7.38 10.88 21.39
N GLN A 144 -8.01 10.28 22.41
CA GLN A 144 -8.25 8.83 22.47
C GLN A 144 -9.15 8.33 21.34
N THR A 145 -10.19 9.08 20.99
CA THR A 145 -11.07 8.74 19.86
C THR A 145 -10.29 8.84 18.54
N ALA A 146 -9.56 9.93 18.32
CA ALA A 146 -8.74 10.10 17.12
C ALA A 146 -7.70 8.97 16.95
N PHE A 147 -7.09 8.53 18.05
CA PHE A 147 -6.18 7.38 18.05
C PHE A 147 -6.87 6.09 17.59
N LYS A 148 -8.06 5.79 18.12
CA LYS A 148 -8.83 4.58 17.72
C LYS A 148 -9.23 4.63 16.25
N ASP A 149 -9.67 5.78 15.76
CA ASP A 149 -10.07 5.96 14.36
C ASP A 149 -8.88 5.76 13.42
N LEU A 150 -7.72 6.32 13.78
CA LEU A 150 -6.46 6.11 13.04
C LEU A 150 -6.08 4.62 13.03
N GLN A 151 -6.16 3.94 14.16
CA GLN A 151 -5.83 2.52 14.27
C GLN A 151 -6.75 1.65 13.40
N ILE A 152 -8.06 1.93 13.39
CA ILE A 152 -9.03 1.20 12.56
C ILE A 152 -8.72 1.40 11.08
N LYS A 153 -8.50 2.66 10.65
CA LYS A 153 -8.18 2.97 9.25
C LYS A 153 -6.90 2.27 8.79
N PHE A 154 -5.86 2.32 9.61
CA PHE A 154 -4.58 1.67 9.31
C PHE A 154 -4.75 0.15 9.12
N ASN A 155 -5.46 -0.51 10.04
CA ASN A 155 -5.70 -1.95 9.96
C ASN A 155 -6.52 -2.34 8.74
N SER A 156 -7.53 -1.53 8.36
CA SER A 156 -8.32 -1.77 7.15
C SER A 156 -7.46 -1.69 5.90
N ASN A 157 -6.64 -0.63 5.78
CA ASN A 157 -5.76 -0.45 4.63
C ASN A 157 -4.74 -1.60 4.49
N ASP A 158 -4.16 -2.09 5.60
CA ASP A 158 -3.23 -3.24 5.57
C ASP A 158 -3.92 -4.52 5.04
N VAL A 159 -5.17 -4.79 5.46
CA VAL A 159 -5.93 -5.94 4.97
C VAL A 159 -6.21 -5.82 3.47
N ASP A 160 -6.65 -4.66 3.02
CA ASP A 160 -6.96 -4.42 1.60
C ASP A 160 -5.73 -4.56 0.72
N LEU A 161 -4.59 -4.00 1.14
CA LEU A 161 -3.31 -4.12 0.43
C LEU A 161 -2.82 -5.57 0.36
N ARG A 162 -2.94 -6.35 1.45
CA ARG A 162 -2.59 -7.77 1.44
C ARG A 162 -3.47 -8.58 0.50
N ASN A 163 -4.76 -8.30 0.47
CA ASN A 163 -5.68 -8.95 -0.45
C ASN A 163 -5.32 -8.58 -1.90
N LYS A 164 -5.02 -7.31 -2.17
CA LYS A 164 -4.64 -6.89 -3.51
C LYS A 164 -3.33 -7.52 -3.98
N ASN A 165 -2.35 -7.65 -3.11
CA ASN A 165 -1.10 -8.36 -3.42
C ASN A 165 -1.33 -9.84 -3.73
N LYS A 166 -2.24 -10.52 -3.02
CA LYS A 166 -2.59 -11.92 -3.32
C LYS A 166 -3.26 -12.05 -4.69
N GLU A 167 -4.17 -11.15 -5.04
CA GLU A 167 -4.80 -11.12 -6.37
C GLU A 167 -3.75 -10.97 -7.48
N LEU A 168 -2.87 -9.96 -7.35
CA LEU A 168 -1.81 -9.70 -8.33
C LEU A 168 -0.83 -10.86 -8.45
N ALA A 169 -0.48 -11.52 -7.34
CA ALA A 169 0.38 -12.71 -7.38
C ALA A 169 -0.28 -13.86 -8.14
N ASN A 170 -1.58 -14.08 -7.93
CA ASN A 170 -2.34 -15.11 -8.65
C ASN A 170 -2.44 -14.80 -10.15
N GLU A 171 -2.71 -13.55 -10.52
CA GLU A 171 -2.73 -13.13 -11.93
C GLU A 171 -1.35 -13.30 -12.59
N ASN A 172 -0.27 -12.94 -11.90
CA ASN A 172 1.09 -13.13 -12.39
C ASN A 172 1.40 -14.63 -12.65
N ASN A 173 0.98 -15.52 -11.74
CA ASN A 173 1.16 -16.96 -11.93
C ASN A 173 0.40 -17.47 -13.17
N LYS A 174 -0.85 -17.05 -13.37
CA LYS A 174 -1.62 -17.39 -14.58
C LYS A 174 -0.95 -16.90 -15.85
N LEU A 175 -0.39 -15.69 -15.83
CA LEU A 175 0.34 -15.14 -16.97
C LEU A 175 1.61 -15.93 -17.28
N LYS A 176 2.37 -16.34 -16.25
CA LYS A 176 3.56 -17.20 -16.42
C LYS A 176 3.21 -18.53 -17.06
N GLU A 177 2.15 -19.17 -16.60
CA GLU A 177 1.64 -20.42 -17.20
C GLU A 177 1.26 -20.22 -18.66
N HIS A 178 0.55 -19.14 -18.97
CA HIS A 178 0.15 -18.83 -20.34
C HIS A 178 1.36 -18.57 -21.26
N VAL A 179 2.37 -17.85 -20.77
CA VAL A 179 3.63 -17.63 -21.51
C VAL A 179 4.35 -18.95 -21.77
N ALA A 180 4.41 -19.84 -20.78
CA ALA A 180 5.03 -21.16 -20.94
C ALA A 180 4.31 -22.00 -22.00
N GLN A 181 2.98 -21.99 -22.00
CA GLN A 181 2.17 -22.67 -23.03
C GLN A 181 2.45 -22.11 -24.43
N LEU A 182 2.45 -20.79 -24.58
CA LEU A 182 2.76 -20.14 -25.86
C LEU A 182 4.16 -20.48 -26.35
N GLN A 183 5.15 -20.57 -25.45
CA GLN A 183 6.51 -20.94 -25.80
C GLN A 183 6.61 -22.41 -26.24
N SER A 184 5.85 -23.32 -25.62
CA SER A 184 5.73 -24.71 -26.08
C SER A 184 5.16 -24.77 -27.50
N SER A 185 4.01 -24.11 -27.72
CA SER A 185 3.37 -24.08 -29.04
C SER A 185 4.24 -23.43 -30.11
N PHE A 186 5.04 -22.42 -29.75
CA PHE A 186 6.02 -21.82 -30.66
C PHE A 186 7.07 -22.84 -31.09
N ASN A 187 7.64 -23.60 -30.15
CA ASN A 187 8.65 -24.62 -30.46
C ASN A 187 8.07 -25.75 -31.32
N GLU A 188 6.87 -26.25 -30.98
CA GLU A 188 6.16 -27.27 -31.76
C GLU A 188 5.92 -26.83 -33.20
N ASN A 189 5.48 -25.58 -33.39
CA ASN A 189 5.29 -25.02 -34.72
C ASN A 189 6.61 -24.86 -35.49
N HIS A 190 7.71 -24.52 -34.80
CA HIS A 190 9.01 -24.40 -35.44
C HIS A 190 9.52 -25.77 -35.94
N GLU A 191 9.39 -26.83 -35.13
CA GLU A 191 9.73 -28.19 -35.54
C GLU A 191 8.87 -28.69 -36.72
N LEU A 192 7.60 -28.30 -36.74
CA LEU A 192 6.71 -28.60 -37.87
C LEU A 192 7.17 -27.92 -39.15
N ILE A 193 7.57 -26.64 -39.08
CA ILE A 193 8.11 -25.90 -40.24
C ILE A 193 9.37 -26.58 -40.77
N ASP A 194 10.34 -26.90 -39.91
CA ASP A 194 11.57 -27.60 -40.30
C ASP A 194 11.27 -28.93 -41.02
N THR A 195 10.27 -29.66 -40.52
CA THR A 195 9.84 -30.92 -41.11
C THR A 195 9.25 -30.71 -42.51
N LEU A 196 8.37 -29.72 -42.67
CA LEU A 196 7.75 -29.39 -43.96
C LEU A 196 8.77 -28.88 -44.98
N GLU A 197 9.76 -28.09 -44.55
CA GLU A 197 10.84 -27.62 -45.42
C GLU A 197 11.67 -28.80 -45.96
N ARG A 198 12.04 -29.76 -45.11
CA ARG A 198 12.74 -30.98 -45.54
C ARG A 198 11.90 -31.82 -46.50
N GLN A 199 10.61 -32.00 -46.21
CA GLN A 199 9.70 -32.73 -47.10
C GLN A 199 9.59 -32.05 -48.47
N THR A 200 9.49 -30.73 -48.49
CA THR A 200 9.44 -29.93 -49.72
C THR A 200 10.72 -30.10 -50.54
N GLN A 201 11.89 -30.06 -49.89
CA GLN A 201 13.17 -30.28 -50.56
C GLN A 201 13.26 -31.70 -51.15
N MET A 202 12.88 -32.73 -50.40
CA MET A 202 12.86 -34.11 -50.90
C MET A 202 11.94 -34.28 -52.11
N GLN A 203 10.75 -33.65 -52.09
CA GLN A 203 9.83 -33.66 -53.22
C GLN A 203 10.41 -32.94 -54.44
N HIS A 204 11.09 -31.80 -54.22
CA HIS A 204 11.76 -31.06 -55.29
C HIS A 204 12.86 -31.90 -55.96
N ASP A 205 13.69 -32.58 -55.16
CA ASP A 205 14.77 -33.43 -55.67
C ASP A 205 14.20 -34.64 -56.44
N ALA A 206 13.15 -35.27 -55.92
CA ALA A 206 12.44 -36.36 -56.61
C ALA A 206 11.86 -35.90 -57.96
N PHE A 207 11.24 -34.72 -58.00
CA PHE A 207 10.71 -34.14 -59.25
C PHE A 207 11.81 -33.90 -60.28
N ASN A 208 12.95 -33.31 -59.88
CA ASN A 208 14.07 -33.06 -60.78
C ASN A 208 14.68 -34.36 -61.32
N SER A 209 14.75 -35.41 -60.50
CA SER A 209 15.20 -36.74 -60.92
C SER A 209 14.27 -37.34 -61.97
N LEU A 210 12.95 -37.29 -61.73
CA LEU A 210 11.95 -37.78 -62.69
C LEU A 210 12.00 -37.00 -64.01
N LYS A 211 12.17 -35.68 -63.96
CA LYS A 211 12.32 -34.84 -65.16
C LYS A 211 13.54 -35.25 -66.00
N LYS A 212 14.68 -35.54 -65.38
CA LYS A 212 15.87 -36.05 -66.09
C LYS A 212 15.60 -37.41 -66.74
N GLN A 213 14.96 -38.33 -66.00
CA GLN A 213 14.59 -39.64 -66.53
C GLN A 213 13.63 -39.51 -67.73
N GLU A 214 12.68 -38.58 -67.67
CA GLU A 214 11.78 -38.26 -68.78
C GLU A 214 12.56 -37.77 -70.02
N GLU A 215 13.50 -36.84 -69.85
CA GLU A 215 14.37 -36.33 -70.92
C GLU A 215 15.20 -37.46 -71.56
N GLU A 216 15.83 -38.31 -70.75
CA GLU A 216 16.60 -39.47 -71.23
C GLU A 216 15.72 -40.45 -72.01
N LEU A 217 14.50 -40.72 -71.55
CA LEU A 217 13.54 -41.58 -72.25
C LEU A 217 13.09 -40.98 -73.57
N ARG A 218 12.83 -39.67 -73.61
CA ARG A 218 12.48 -38.95 -74.86
C ARG A 218 13.61 -39.07 -75.89
N ASP A 219 14.86 -38.94 -75.48
CA ASP A 219 16.00 -39.07 -76.38
C ASP A 219 16.21 -40.50 -76.88
N ARG A 220 16.07 -41.50 -75.99
CA ARG A 220 16.07 -42.91 -76.39
C ARG A 220 14.97 -43.21 -77.41
N PHE A 221 13.77 -42.66 -77.20
CA PHE A 221 12.65 -42.83 -78.13
C PHE A 221 12.95 -42.21 -79.49
N ARG A 222 13.51 -40.98 -79.55
CA ARG A 222 13.92 -40.35 -80.81
C ARG A 222 14.94 -41.19 -81.58
N LYS A 223 15.94 -41.75 -80.87
CA LYS A 223 16.94 -42.61 -81.47
C LYS A 223 16.31 -43.88 -82.05
N LEU A 224 15.50 -44.59 -81.27
CA LEU A 224 14.78 -45.78 -81.73
C LEU A 224 13.89 -45.49 -82.94
N TYR A 225 13.21 -44.34 -82.95
CA TYR A 225 12.40 -43.92 -84.08
C TYR A 225 13.24 -43.68 -85.35
N HIS A 226 14.42 -43.05 -85.21
CA HIS A 226 15.35 -42.85 -86.31
C HIS A 226 15.92 -44.17 -86.85
N ASP A 227 16.42 -45.02 -85.95
CA ASP A 227 16.96 -46.35 -86.30
C ASP A 227 15.90 -47.20 -87.01
N ASN A 228 14.64 -47.15 -86.56
CA ASN A 228 13.53 -47.81 -87.24
C ASN A 228 13.28 -47.26 -88.66
N LYS A 229 13.39 -45.94 -88.87
CA LYS A 229 13.24 -45.33 -90.20
C LYS A 229 14.36 -45.77 -91.15
N ILE A 230 15.59 -45.88 -90.66
CA ILE A 230 16.73 -46.42 -91.42
C ILE A 230 16.43 -47.88 -91.81
N ALA A 231 16.09 -48.73 -90.84
CA ALA A 231 15.79 -50.14 -91.08
C ALA A 231 14.63 -50.34 -92.07
N GLN A 232 13.60 -49.47 -92.04
CA GLN A 232 12.52 -49.48 -93.04
C GLN A 232 13.02 -49.14 -94.44
N SER A 233 13.97 -48.20 -94.56
CA SER A 233 14.57 -47.80 -95.85
C SER A 233 15.46 -48.92 -96.40
N GLU A 234 16.34 -49.49 -95.57
CA GLU A 234 17.17 -50.65 -95.91
C GLU A 234 16.32 -51.84 -96.35
N LYS A 235 15.21 -52.11 -95.64
CA LYS A 235 14.23 -53.14 -96.04
C LYS A 235 13.67 -52.87 -97.44
N ALA A 236 13.26 -51.64 -97.73
CA ALA A 236 12.70 -51.28 -99.04
C ALA A 236 13.74 -51.39 -100.17
N GLU A 237 15.00 -50.99 -99.92
CA GLU A 237 16.10 -51.17 -100.86
C GLU A 237 16.38 -52.64 -101.15
N LEU A 238 16.46 -53.48 -100.10
CA LEU A 238 16.63 -54.92 -100.25
C LEU A 238 15.47 -55.55 -101.03
N GLN A 239 14.23 -55.13 -100.76
CA GLN A 239 13.05 -55.58 -101.52
C GLN A 239 13.18 -55.21 -103.00
N SER A 240 13.60 -53.97 -103.33
CA SER A 240 13.81 -53.55 -104.72
C SER A 240 14.94 -54.32 -105.41
N ILE A 241 16.02 -54.64 -104.71
CA ILE A 241 17.11 -55.48 -105.24
C ILE A 241 16.61 -56.90 -105.54
N ILE A 242 15.83 -57.49 -104.62
CA ILE A 242 15.21 -58.81 -104.82
C ILE A 242 14.32 -58.81 -106.06
N GLU A 243 13.45 -57.81 -106.22
CA GLU A 243 12.59 -57.66 -107.40
C GLU A 243 13.40 -57.60 -108.70
N LYS A 244 14.46 -56.77 -108.75
CA LYS A 244 15.34 -56.67 -109.93
C LYS A 244 16.03 -58.00 -110.26
N LEU A 245 16.54 -58.71 -109.25
CA LEU A 245 17.18 -60.02 -109.44
C LEU A 245 16.18 -61.07 -109.94
N GLN A 246 14.94 -61.04 -109.44
CA GLN A 246 13.87 -61.91 -109.93
C GLN A 246 13.51 -61.61 -111.39
N ASP A 247 13.49 -60.35 -111.79
CA ASP A 247 13.23 -59.95 -113.17
C ASP A 247 14.38 -60.32 -114.13
N THR A 248 15.65 -60.11 -113.74
CA THR A 248 16.80 -60.56 -114.53
C THR A 248 16.83 -62.08 -114.72
N ASN A 249 16.53 -62.84 -113.65
CA ASN A 249 16.50 -64.30 -113.74
C ASN A 249 15.37 -64.81 -114.68
N LYS A 250 14.24 -64.08 -114.77
CA LYS A 250 13.20 -64.36 -115.78
C LYS A 250 13.69 -64.06 -117.19
N GLU A 251 14.33 -62.91 -117.43
CA GLU A 251 14.89 -62.56 -118.74
C GLU A 251 16.00 -63.53 -119.21
N GLU A 252 16.78 -64.11 -118.28
CA GLU A 252 17.77 -65.13 -118.59
C GLU A 252 17.17 -66.53 -118.84
N THR A 253 16.00 -66.83 -118.27
CA THR A 253 15.28 -68.09 -118.53
C THR A 253 14.40 -68.06 -119.78
N ASP A 254 14.07 -66.86 -120.29
CA ASP A 254 13.29 -66.65 -121.52
C ASP A 254 14.16 -66.52 -122.80
N LYS A 255 15.50 -66.59 -122.69
CA LYS A 255 16.46 -66.61 -123.82
C LYS A 255 16.96 -68.01 -124.13
#